data_AF-A0A5N5EE60-F1
#
_entry.id   AF-A0A5N5EE60-F1
#
_cell.length_a   1.000
_cell.length_b   1.000
_cell.length_c   1.000
_cell.angle_alpha   90.00
_cell.angle_beta   90.00
_cell.angle_gamma   90.00
#
_symmetry.space_group_name_H-M   'P 1'
#
loop_
_entity.id
_entity.type
_entity.pdbx_description
1 polymer ?
#
loop_
_entity_poly.entity_id
_entity_poly.type
_entity_poly.pdbx_seq_one_letter_code
_entity_poly.pdbx_strand_id
1 'polypeptide(L)'
;MKQAKFKVGQKVRCIIPRDPQESRGGAGWTFGRVFTIARVSSNNWSESDTVYYNDTEGNGVYSEHLELVRSVKTFDNLEVGDIIVDTDGDEAKVLAVLGDVFLKSGWNDFDETASWLTVSEAKSAGWTVKQDTPTEEITELSIAELEKKLDLTAGTLRVKKD
;
A
#
# COMPACT_ATOMS: atom_id res chain seq x y z
N MET A 1 22.46 0.58 15.72
CA MET A 1 21.38 -0.37 15.39
C MET A 1 20.69 0.14 14.14
N LYS A 2 20.43 -0.72 13.15
CA LYS A 2 19.69 -0.34 11.94
C LYS A 2 18.26 0.06 12.32
N GLN A 3 17.74 1.11 11.71
CA GLN A 3 16.34 1.50 11.88
C GLN A 3 15.45 0.53 11.11
N ALA A 4 14.45 -0.04 11.77
CA ALA A 4 13.50 -0.95 11.14
C ALA A 4 12.64 -0.23 10.09
N LYS A 5 12.34 -0.89 8.97
CA LYS A 5 11.54 -0.33 7.85
C LYS A 5 10.10 -0.03 8.28
N PHE A 6 9.54 -0.87 9.16
CA PHE A 6 8.17 -0.76 9.64
C PHE A 6 8.09 -0.74 11.17
N LYS A 7 6.93 -0.30 11.67
CA LYS A 7 6.60 -0.20 13.10
C LYS A 7 5.35 -1.01 13.41
N VAL A 8 5.26 -1.52 14.64
CA VAL A 8 4.06 -2.17 15.18
C VAL A 8 2.86 -1.24 15.05
N GLY A 9 1.71 -1.79 14.68
CA GLY A 9 0.46 -1.05 14.45
C GLY A 9 0.30 -0.50 13.02
N GLN A 10 1.36 -0.46 12.21
CA GLN A 10 1.21 -0.09 10.80
C GLN A 10 0.48 -1.18 10.01
N LYS A 11 -0.30 -0.77 9.02
CA LYS A 11 -0.90 -1.67 8.06
C LYS A 11 0.00 -1.82 6.85
N VAL A 12 0.17 -3.04 6.37
CA VAL A 12 1.03 -3.38 5.23
C VAL A 12 0.32 -4.35 4.30
N ARG A 13 0.70 -4.34 3.03
CA ARG A 13 0.20 -5.27 1.99
C ARG A 13 1.33 -6.15 1.50
N CYS A 14 1.06 -7.45 1.31
CA CYS A 14 1.99 -8.38 0.66
C CYS A 14 2.01 -8.15 -0.85
N ILE A 15 3.16 -7.77 -1.40
CA ILE A 15 3.31 -7.40 -2.82
C ILE A 15 3.96 -8.49 -3.68
N ILE A 16 4.48 -9.54 -3.05
CA ILE A 16 5.09 -10.67 -3.76
C ILE A 16 4.15 -11.88 -3.69
N PRO A 17 3.85 -12.55 -4.83
CA PRO A 17 3.13 -13.81 -4.83
C PRO A 17 3.93 -14.89 -4.09
N ARG A 18 3.23 -15.77 -3.36
CA ARG A 18 3.86 -16.84 -2.59
C ARG A 18 4.76 -17.68 -3.52
N ASP A 19 6.07 -17.66 -3.27
CA ASP A 19 6.99 -18.61 -3.88
C ASP A 19 6.81 -19.99 -3.21
N PRO A 20 6.44 -21.05 -3.95
CA PRO A 20 6.35 -22.41 -3.40
C PRO A 20 7.69 -22.96 -2.88
N GLN A 21 8.83 -22.44 -3.34
CA GLN A 21 10.17 -22.88 -2.94
C GLN A 21 10.66 -22.19 -1.67
N GLU A 22 10.11 -21.03 -1.33
CA GLU A 22 10.42 -20.34 -0.08
C GLU A 22 9.63 -20.99 1.07
N SER A 23 10.25 -22.00 1.67
CA SER A 23 9.78 -22.86 2.76
C SER A 23 9.40 -22.13 4.08
N ARG A 24 9.35 -20.80 4.08
CA ARG A 24 9.06 -19.94 5.23
C ARG A 24 7.91 -18.97 4.93
N GLY A 25 6.75 -19.51 4.57
CA GLY A 25 5.55 -18.73 4.31
C GLY A 25 4.33 -19.39 4.90
N GLY A 26 3.99 -19.03 6.14
CA GLY A 26 2.69 -19.37 6.71
C GLY A 26 1.55 -18.57 6.07
N ALA A 27 0.34 -18.74 6.59
CA ALA A 27 -0.90 -18.29 5.97
C ALA A 27 -1.06 -16.79 5.68
N GLY A 28 -0.11 -15.91 6.01
CA GLY A 28 -0.18 -14.48 5.65
C GLY A 28 0.94 -13.98 4.75
N TRP A 29 1.59 -14.88 4.02
CA TRP A 29 2.23 -14.57 2.74
C TRP A 29 1.23 -14.64 1.56
N THR A 30 0.01 -14.14 1.79
CA THR A 30 -1.01 -14.08 0.76
C THR A 30 -0.87 -12.77 -0.01
N PHE A 31 -0.55 -12.85 -1.29
CA PHE A 31 -0.48 -11.68 -2.18
C PHE A 31 -1.73 -10.82 -2.08
N GLY A 32 -1.56 -9.49 -2.06
CA GLY A 32 -2.64 -8.52 -1.97
C GLY A 32 -3.29 -8.40 -0.58
N ARG A 33 -3.02 -9.32 0.35
CA ARG A 33 -3.58 -9.28 1.70
C ARG A 33 -3.00 -8.10 2.47
N VAL A 34 -3.89 -7.34 3.11
CA VAL A 34 -3.55 -6.28 4.06
C VAL A 34 -3.65 -6.81 5.48
N PHE A 35 -2.65 -6.53 6.32
CA PHE A 35 -2.65 -6.89 7.73
C PHE A 35 -1.97 -5.83 8.60
N THR A 36 -2.24 -5.89 9.90
CA THR A 36 -1.65 -4.98 10.88
C THR A 36 -0.45 -5.64 11.54
N ILE A 37 0.68 -4.94 11.57
CA ILE A 37 1.91 -5.44 12.17
C ILE A 37 1.74 -5.58 13.68
N ALA A 38 1.95 -6.78 14.19
CA ALA A 38 1.95 -7.09 15.61
C ALA A 38 3.36 -7.10 16.22
N ARG A 39 4.37 -7.49 15.44
CA ARG A 39 5.77 -7.54 15.89
C ARG A 39 6.73 -7.32 14.73
N VAL A 40 7.85 -6.66 15.00
CA VAL A 40 8.98 -6.52 14.06
C VAL A 40 10.22 -7.13 14.70
N SER A 41 10.90 -7.99 13.97
CA SER A 41 12.16 -8.62 14.38
C SER A 41 13.25 -8.28 13.37
N SER A 42 14.14 -7.37 13.77
CA SER A 42 15.36 -7.08 13.02
C SER A 42 16.45 -8.07 13.39
N ASN A 43 17.31 -8.43 12.44
CA ASN A 43 18.53 -9.17 12.70
C ASN A 43 19.71 -8.45 12.03
N ASN A 44 20.94 -8.73 12.50
CA ASN A 44 22.15 -8.07 11.97
C ASN A 44 22.72 -8.74 10.70
N TRP A 45 22.07 -9.79 10.20
CA TRP A 45 22.61 -10.67 9.15
C TRP A 45 21.87 -10.51 7.81
N SER A 46 20.75 -9.79 7.79
CA SER A 46 19.93 -9.51 6.63
C SER A 46 19.58 -8.03 6.58
N GLU A 47 19.42 -7.51 5.37
CA GLU A 47 18.87 -6.17 5.16
C GLU A 47 17.36 -6.12 5.44
N SER A 48 16.67 -7.25 5.47
CA SER A 48 15.22 -7.33 5.68
C SER A 48 14.86 -7.65 7.12
N ASP A 49 13.92 -6.86 7.66
CA ASP A 49 13.24 -7.17 8.92
C ASP A 49 12.23 -8.31 8.70
N THR A 50 11.98 -9.12 9.73
CA THR A 50 10.85 -10.06 9.73
C THR A 50 9.67 -9.45 10.47
N VAL A 51 8.53 -9.37 9.78
CA VAL A 51 7.28 -8.74 10.25
C VAL A 51 6.26 -9.83 10.58
N TYR A 52 5.61 -9.73 11.74
CA TYR A 52 4.60 -10.68 12.21
C TYR A 52 3.27 -9.97 12.44
N TYR A 53 2.18 -10.71 12.32
CA TYR A 53 0.80 -10.26 12.50
C TYR A 53 0.03 -11.35 13.26
N ASN A 54 -1.04 -10.97 13.95
CA ASN A 54 -1.66 -11.79 15.01
C ASN A 54 -2.38 -13.06 14.51
N ASP A 55 -2.65 -13.14 13.20
CA ASP A 55 -3.50 -14.19 12.63
C ASP A 55 -2.71 -15.40 12.08
N THR A 56 -1.39 -15.43 12.23
CA THR A 56 -0.56 -16.59 11.84
C THR A 56 0.20 -17.20 13.00
N GLU A 57 0.20 -18.53 13.04
CA GLU A 57 1.02 -19.34 13.93
C GLU A 57 2.51 -19.19 13.56
N GLY A 58 3.15 -18.13 14.05
CA GLY A 58 4.61 -17.99 14.12
C GLY A 58 5.34 -17.66 12.81
N ASN A 59 4.66 -17.60 11.67
CA ASN A 59 5.30 -17.33 10.39
C ASN A 59 5.27 -15.83 10.05
N GLY A 60 6.44 -15.19 10.14
CA GLY A 60 6.63 -13.80 9.72
C GLY A 60 6.91 -13.66 8.23
N VAL A 61 6.84 -12.43 7.74
CA VAL A 61 7.04 -12.03 6.35
C VAL A 61 8.21 -11.05 6.26
N TYR A 62 9.09 -11.20 5.27
CA TYR A 62 10.18 -10.26 5.07
C TYR A 62 9.65 -8.88 4.67
N SER A 63 10.26 -7.83 5.23
CA SER A 63 9.88 -6.44 5.01
C SER A 63 10.03 -5.97 3.56
N GLU A 64 10.84 -6.64 2.75
CA GLU A 64 10.95 -6.37 1.31
C GLU A 64 9.73 -6.88 0.52
N HIS A 65 8.99 -7.86 1.05
CA HIS A 65 7.76 -8.38 0.43
C HIS A 65 6.53 -7.54 0.80
N LEU A 66 6.74 -6.40 1.45
CA LEU A 66 5.70 -5.57 2.03
C LEU A 66 5.84 -4.11 1.60
N GLU A 67 4.68 -3.49 1.39
CA GLU A 67 4.53 -2.05 1.26
C GLU A 67 3.67 -1.51 2.41
N LEU A 68 3.91 -0.26 2.80
CA LEU A 68 3.09 0.44 3.80
C LEU A 68 1.75 0.81 3.18
N VAL A 69 0.65 0.49 3.85
CA VAL A 69 -0.69 0.94 3.51
C VAL A 69 -1.03 2.11 4.42
N ARG A 70 -1.06 3.33 3.87
CA ARG A 70 -1.37 4.55 4.64
C ARG A 70 -2.87 4.69 4.92
N SER A 71 -3.68 4.39 3.92
CA SER A 71 -5.14 4.36 3.98
C SER A 71 -5.60 3.03 3.43
N VAL A 72 -6.32 2.24 4.25
CA VAL A 72 -6.97 1.04 3.71
C VAL A 72 -8.15 1.49 2.88
N LYS A 73 -8.05 1.29 1.57
CA LYS A 73 -9.15 1.54 0.65
C LYS A 73 -10.12 0.36 0.71
N THR A 74 -11.39 0.68 0.86
CA THR A 74 -12.51 -0.25 0.97
C THR A 74 -13.69 0.38 0.25
N PHE A 75 -14.74 -0.39 -0.03
CA PHE A 75 -15.95 0.20 -0.58
C PHE A 75 -16.66 1.16 0.39
N ASP A 76 -16.35 1.12 1.68
CA ASP A 76 -16.96 2.02 2.68
C ASP A 76 -16.32 3.42 2.70
N ASN A 77 -15.18 3.60 2.03
CA ASN A 77 -14.47 4.87 1.88
C ASN A 77 -14.02 5.09 0.43
N LEU A 78 -14.88 4.71 -0.51
CA LEU A 78 -14.65 4.82 -1.95
C LEU A 78 -14.66 6.30 -2.38
N GLU A 79 -13.69 6.68 -3.18
CA GLU A 79 -13.55 8.04 -3.72
C GLU A 79 -13.45 7.99 -5.25
N VAL A 80 -13.80 9.11 -5.90
CA VAL A 80 -13.60 9.25 -7.35
C VAL A 80 -12.13 9.13 -7.68
N GLY A 81 -11.80 8.27 -8.65
CA GLY A 81 -10.44 7.95 -9.06
C GLY A 81 -9.89 6.65 -8.47
N ASP A 82 -10.50 6.10 -7.41
CA ASP A 82 -10.12 4.80 -6.87
C ASP A 82 -10.25 3.70 -7.94
N ILE A 83 -9.37 2.70 -7.86
CA ILE A 83 -9.42 1.54 -8.75
C ILE A 83 -10.05 0.37 -8.01
N ILE A 84 -11.06 -0.24 -8.61
CA ILE A 84 -11.65 -1.50 -8.16
C ILE A 84 -11.12 -2.65 -9.02
N VAL A 85 -11.01 -3.82 -8.40
CA VAL A 85 -10.49 -5.04 -9.03
C VAL A 85 -11.52 -6.15 -8.84
N ASP A 86 -11.93 -6.79 -9.92
CA ASP A 86 -12.84 -7.92 -9.85
C ASP A 86 -12.13 -9.24 -9.49
N THR A 87 -12.86 -10.35 -9.54
CA THR A 87 -12.34 -11.67 -9.18
C THR A 87 -11.39 -12.26 -10.23
N ASP A 88 -11.47 -11.79 -11.48
CA ASP A 88 -10.61 -12.23 -12.57
C ASP A 88 -9.34 -11.36 -12.67
N GLY A 89 -9.29 -10.29 -11.89
CA GLY A 89 -8.16 -9.36 -11.80
C GLY A 89 -8.30 -8.15 -12.72
N ASP A 90 -9.46 -7.97 -13.35
CA ASP A 90 -9.73 -6.83 -14.22
C ASP A 90 -9.96 -5.56 -13.39
N GLU A 91 -9.48 -4.43 -13.91
CA GLU A 91 -9.51 -3.16 -13.19
C GLU A 91 -10.59 -2.24 -13.75
N ALA A 92 -11.30 -1.51 -12.89
CA ALA A 92 -12.17 -0.42 -13.29
C ALA A 92 -11.97 0.79 -12.38
N LYS A 93 -12.14 1.98 -12.93
CA LYS A 93 -12.01 3.25 -12.20
C LYS A 93 -13.36 3.69 -11.66
N VAL A 94 -13.39 4.19 -10.42
CA VAL A 94 -14.55 4.85 -9.82
C VAL A 94 -14.67 6.24 -10.42
N LEU A 95 -15.78 6.51 -11.12
CA LEU A 95 -16.03 7.76 -11.84
C LEU A 95 -16.94 8.71 -11.07
N ALA A 96 -17.82 8.18 -10.21
CA ALA A 96 -18.69 8.96 -9.34
C ALA A 96 -19.08 8.14 -8.09
N VAL A 97 -19.33 8.81 -6.97
CA VAL A 97 -19.81 8.18 -5.72
C VAL A 97 -20.99 9.00 -5.20
N LEU A 98 -22.08 8.31 -4.85
CA LEU A 98 -23.30 8.89 -4.30
C LEU A 98 -23.84 7.99 -3.18
N GLY A 99 -23.40 8.27 -1.94
CA GLY A 99 -23.72 7.42 -0.80
C GLY A 99 -23.21 5.99 -1.01
N ASP A 100 -24.11 5.01 -0.91
CA ASP A 100 -23.78 3.58 -1.07
C ASP A 100 -23.81 3.09 -2.53
N VAL A 101 -23.85 4.00 -3.50
CA VAL A 101 -23.86 3.70 -4.94
C VAL A 101 -22.70 4.43 -5.62
N PHE A 102 -22.06 3.79 -6.60
CA PHE A 102 -20.97 4.37 -7.37
C PHE A 102 -21.07 4.02 -8.86
N LEU A 103 -20.52 4.89 -9.71
CA LEU A 103 -20.37 4.65 -11.15
C LEU A 103 -18.95 4.16 -11.40
N LYS A 104 -18.80 3.10 -12.17
CA LYS A 104 -17.49 2.61 -12.63
C LYS A 104 -17.28 2.78 -14.13
N SER A 105 -16.02 2.78 -14.55
CA SER A 105 -15.63 2.64 -15.95
C SER A 105 -15.85 1.22 -16.48
N GLY A 106 -15.57 1.01 -17.77
CA GLY A 106 -15.34 -0.31 -18.34
C GLY A 106 -14.24 -1.08 -17.62
N TRP A 107 -14.25 -2.41 -17.73
CA TRP A 107 -13.15 -3.25 -17.27
C TRP A 107 -11.95 -3.06 -18.21
N ASN A 108 -10.80 -2.73 -17.65
CA ASN A 108 -9.55 -2.39 -18.34
C ASN A 108 -9.67 -1.24 -19.36
N ASP A 109 -10.76 -0.49 -19.33
CA ASP A 109 -10.98 0.75 -20.09
C ASP A 109 -11.48 1.82 -19.12
N PHE A 110 -10.61 2.80 -18.83
CA PHE A 110 -10.89 3.86 -17.86
C PHE A 110 -11.53 5.10 -18.47
N ASP A 111 -11.67 5.15 -19.79
CA ASP A 111 -12.17 6.32 -20.52
C ASP A 111 -13.67 6.20 -20.86
N GLU A 112 -14.24 5.00 -20.75
CA GLU A 112 -15.67 4.74 -20.95
C GLU A 112 -16.40 4.43 -19.63
N THR A 113 -17.60 5.01 -19.45
CA THR A 113 -18.51 4.67 -18.34
C THR A 113 -19.23 3.36 -18.61
N ALA A 114 -19.34 2.47 -17.62
CA ALA A 114 -20.08 1.21 -17.78
C ALA A 114 -21.42 1.20 -17.02
N SER A 115 -21.38 1.10 -15.69
CA SER A 115 -22.59 0.82 -14.90
C SER A 115 -22.52 1.45 -13.51
N TRP A 116 -23.69 1.82 -13.00
CA TRP A 116 -23.91 2.15 -11.61
C TRP A 116 -24.10 0.86 -10.80
N LEU A 117 -23.44 0.77 -9.64
CA LEU A 117 -23.51 -0.37 -8.74
C LEU A 117 -23.63 0.11 -7.30
N THR A 118 -24.31 -0.68 -6.48
CA THR A 118 -24.25 -0.52 -5.03
C THR A 118 -22.95 -1.11 -4.47
N VAL A 119 -22.50 -0.57 -3.33
CA VAL A 119 -21.40 -1.15 -2.55
C VAL A 119 -21.67 -2.61 -2.18
N SER A 120 -22.92 -2.96 -1.87
CA SER A 120 -23.31 -4.33 -1.52
C SER A 120 -23.16 -5.30 -2.68
N GLU A 121 -23.51 -4.90 -3.91
CA GLU A 121 -23.34 -5.73 -5.11
C GLU A 121 -21.87 -6.01 -5.39
N ALA A 122 -21.02 -4.98 -5.34
CA ALA A 122 -19.58 -5.13 -5.54
C ALA A 122 -18.94 -6.04 -4.49
N LYS A 123 -19.31 -5.89 -3.21
CA LYS A 123 -18.86 -6.79 -2.13
C LYS A 123 -19.34 -8.22 -2.34
N SER A 124 -20.60 -8.41 -2.74
CA SER A 124 -21.18 -9.75 -2.97
C SER A 124 -20.56 -10.45 -4.17
N ALA A 125 -20.10 -9.69 -5.16
CA ALA A 125 -19.35 -10.18 -6.31
C ALA A 125 -17.88 -10.51 -5.99
N GLY A 126 -17.41 -10.26 -4.77
CA GLY A 126 -16.04 -10.57 -4.35
C GLY A 126 -14.99 -9.57 -4.84
N TRP A 127 -15.42 -8.39 -5.30
CA TRP A 127 -14.49 -7.36 -5.78
C TRP A 127 -13.75 -6.72 -4.62
N THR A 128 -12.64 -6.04 -4.94
CA THR A 128 -11.81 -5.33 -3.97
C THR A 128 -11.46 -3.94 -4.46
N VAL A 129 -11.06 -3.04 -3.56
CA VAL A 129 -10.49 -1.75 -3.94
C VAL A 129 -8.97 -1.87 -3.91
N LYS A 130 -8.32 -1.50 -5.01
CA LYS A 130 -6.87 -1.46 -5.13
C LYS A 130 -6.33 -0.49 -4.08
N GLN A 131 -5.32 -0.92 -3.34
CA GLN A 131 -4.73 -0.11 -2.28
C GLN A 131 -3.77 0.91 -2.90
N ASP A 132 -3.73 2.11 -2.32
CA ASP A 132 -2.69 3.07 -2.64
C ASP A 132 -1.34 2.50 -2.19
N THR A 133 -0.55 2.06 -3.15
CA THR A 133 0.89 1.93 -2.93
C THR A 133 1.45 3.33 -2.75
N PRO A 134 2.33 3.60 -1.78
CA PRO A 134 2.96 4.91 -1.69
C PRO A 134 3.76 5.14 -2.97
N THR A 135 3.30 6.05 -3.83
CA THR A 135 4.24 6.88 -4.58
C THR A 135 5.12 7.52 -3.51
N GLU A 136 6.44 7.34 -3.58
CA GLU A 136 7.35 7.96 -2.60
C GLU A 136 6.89 9.40 -2.34
N GLU A 137 6.62 9.74 -1.09
CA GLU A 137 6.36 11.14 -0.74
C GLU A 137 7.69 11.88 -0.94
N ILE A 138 7.93 12.31 -2.17
CA ILE A 138 9.00 13.24 -2.48
C ILE A 138 8.58 14.54 -1.79
N THR A 139 9.21 14.79 -0.64
CA THR A 139 9.12 16.10 -0.02
C THR A 139 10.03 17.02 -0.82
N GLU A 140 9.47 17.71 -1.81
CA GLU A 140 10.18 18.79 -2.48
C GLU A 140 10.37 19.94 -1.50
N LEU A 141 11.63 20.27 -1.22
CA LEU A 141 12.01 21.46 -0.47
C LEU A 141 12.88 22.31 -1.38
N SER A 142 12.57 23.59 -1.42
CA SER A 142 13.48 24.57 -2.03
C SER A 142 14.79 24.65 -1.25
N ILE A 143 15.86 25.12 -1.91
CA ILE A 143 17.15 25.39 -1.26
C ILE A 143 16.96 26.35 -0.07
N ALA A 144 16.08 27.35 -0.19
CA ALA A 144 15.79 28.30 0.87
C ALA A 144 15.13 27.65 2.10
N GLU A 145 14.24 26.68 1.89
CA GLU A 145 13.62 25.92 3.00
C GLU A 145 14.62 24.99 3.68
N LEU A 146 15.53 24.40 2.91
CA LEU A 146 16.64 23.62 3.46
C LEU A 146 17.60 24.49 4.27
N GLU A 147 17.97 25.66 3.75
CA GLU A 147 18.84 26.62 4.44
C GLU A 147 18.21 27.08 5.76
N LYS A 148 16.91 27.43 5.76
CA LYS A 148 16.19 27.77 6.98
C LYS A 148 16.14 26.63 7.99
N LYS A 149 15.91 25.39 7.53
CA LYS A 149 15.87 24.20 8.41
C LYS A 149 17.23 23.86 9.01
N LEU A 150 18.31 24.16 8.29
CA LEU A 150 19.68 23.90 8.69
C LEU A 150 20.35 25.10 9.40
N ASP A 151 19.59 26.18 9.64
CA ASP A 151 20.07 27.45 10.21
C ASP A 151 21.28 28.03 9.44
N LEU A 152 21.23 27.91 8.11
CA LEU A 152 22.23 28.43 7.20
C LEU A 152 21.83 29.81 6.68
N THR A 153 22.83 30.64 6.41
CA THR A 153 22.63 31.90 5.69
C THR A 153 22.08 31.60 4.28
N ALA A 154 21.05 32.35 3.87
CA ALA A 154 20.45 32.18 2.55
C ALA A 154 21.47 32.29 1.41
N GLY A 155 21.41 31.38 0.44
CA GLY A 155 22.30 31.32 -0.72
C GLY A 155 23.68 30.68 -0.47
N THR A 156 23.89 30.03 0.68
CA THR A 156 25.18 29.39 1.01
C THR A 156 25.21 27.89 0.76
N LEU A 157 24.05 27.24 0.66
CA LEU A 157 23.96 25.80 0.42
C LEU A 157 24.31 25.48 -1.05
N ARG A 158 25.25 24.56 -1.24
CA ARG A 158 25.56 23.97 -2.55
C ARG A 158 25.48 22.45 -2.47
N VAL A 159 24.74 21.85 -3.39
CA VAL A 159 24.61 20.40 -3.50
C VAL A 159 25.65 19.91 -4.50
N LYS A 160 26.51 18.99 -4.08
CA LYS A 160 27.39 18.23 -4.99
C LYS A 160 26.78 16.85 -5.21
N LYS A 161 27.01 16.29 -6.39
CA LYS A 161 26.74 14.87 -6.65
C LYS A 161 27.88 14.06 -6.02
N ASP A 162 27.55 12.97 -5.33
CA ASP A 162 28.54 11.99 -4.87
C ASP A 162 29.20 11.25 -6.05
#